data_AF-A0A2W4MEW1-F1
#
_entry.id   AF-A0A2W4MEW1-F1
#
_cell.length_a   1.000
_cell.length_b   1.000
_cell.length_c   1.000
_cell.angle_alpha   90.00
_cell.angle_beta   90.00
_cell.angle_gamma   90.00
#
_symmetry.space_group_name_H-M   'P 1'
#
loop_
_entity.id
_entity.type
_entity.pdbx_description
1 polymer ?
#
loop_
_entity_poly.entity_id
_entity_poly.type
_entity_poly.pdbx_seq_one_letter_code
_entity_poly.pdbx_strand_id
1 'polypeptide(L)'
;MNLRPSGPALAALGDVRVRRALIQALFLAGVAAFAAFVYVNVRNNLQQLGIPLEFRFLRHPASFAIGESSIPYQPSDSYARAFLAGLVNTLRVAAAGIVLATILGVVAGLARLSANAPLRLVASAYVEVVRNTPLLLQLFFWYGAVFLNLPPPAEAVRLPGPAYLSNRGLVLPAPMPGPGFAVWLAVVLAGVAAGILLYRRRDRMRVEGGRETRPGLAAAGCIAVAAVGGGVSAPAPPLALSEPSVG
;
A
#
# COMPACT_ATOMS: atom_id res chain seq x y z
N MET A 1 36.80 -25.48 57.47
CA MET A 1 35.52 -25.43 58.20
C MET A 1 34.47 -24.82 57.27
N ASN A 2 33.81 -25.65 56.47
CA ASN A 2 32.84 -25.23 55.44
C ASN A 2 31.43 -25.29 56.02
N LEU A 3 30.94 -24.17 56.54
CA LEU A 3 29.56 -24.04 56.99
C LEU A 3 28.69 -23.78 55.76
N ARG A 4 28.21 -24.87 55.12
CA ARG A 4 27.10 -24.77 54.16
C ARG A 4 25.84 -24.44 54.97
N PRO A 5 25.16 -23.31 54.72
CA PRO A 5 23.90 -23.04 55.37
C PRO A 5 22.84 -24.03 54.87
N SER A 6 22.52 -25.03 55.70
CA SER A 6 21.53 -26.07 55.41
C SER A 6 20.12 -25.58 55.75
N GLY A 7 19.58 -24.70 54.91
CA GLY A 7 18.16 -24.38 54.84
C GLY A 7 17.64 -24.64 53.42
N PRO A 8 16.47 -25.28 53.23
CA PRO A 8 15.96 -25.65 51.90
C PRO A 8 15.79 -24.45 50.96
N ALA A 9 15.52 -23.25 51.49
CA ALA A 9 15.41 -22.01 50.73
C ALA A 9 16.76 -21.48 50.20
N LEU A 10 17.86 -21.66 50.94
CA LEU A 10 19.19 -21.19 50.54
C LEU A 10 19.84 -22.14 49.50
N ALA A 11 19.51 -23.43 49.53
CA ALA A 11 19.92 -24.40 48.52
C ALA A 11 19.23 -24.18 47.16
N ALA A 12 17.94 -23.80 47.17
CA ALA A 12 17.18 -23.50 45.96
C ALA A 12 17.69 -22.26 45.21
N LEU A 13 18.23 -21.26 45.91
CA LEU A 13 18.84 -20.05 45.31
C LEU A 13 20.18 -20.32 44.60
N GLY A 14 20.84 -21.45 44.92
CA GLY A 14 22.07 -21.88 44.23
C GLY A 14 21.82 -22.49 42.85
N ASP A 15 20.60 -22.97 42.58
CA ASP A 15 20.23 -23.57 41.29
C ASP A 15 20.10 -22.48 40.21
N VAL A 16 20.80 -22.69 39.09
CA VAL A 16 20.83 -21.77 37.94
C VAL A 16 19.42 -21.57 37.36
N ARG A 17 18.56 -22.58 37.41
CA ARG A 17 17.18 -22.50 36.89
C ARG A 17 16.33 -21.57 37.76
N VAL A 18 16.40 -21.73 39.08
CA VAL A 18 15.65 -20.92 40.06
C VAL A 18 16.15 -19.47 40.04
N ARG A 19 17.47 -19.26 40.00
CA ARG A 19 18.06 -17.91 39.91
C ARG A 19 17.64 -17.17 38.63
N ARG A 20 17.62 -17.85 37.48
CA ARG A 20 17.16 -17.25 36.21
C ARG A 20 15.68 -16.89 36.26
N ALA A 21 14.84 -17.79 36.78
CA ALA A 21 13.40 -17.52 36.93
C ALA A 21 13.14 -16.34 37.88
N LEU A 22 13.87 -16.25 38.99
CA LEU A 22 13.78 -15.13 39.94
C LEU A 22 14.19 -13.81 39.28
N ILE A 23 15.31 -13.77 38.56
CA ILE A 23 15.77 -12.55 37.87
C ILE A 23 14.76 -12.11 36.80
N GLN A 24 14.21 -13.04 36.02
CA GLN A 24 13.16 -12.74 35.04
C GLN A 24 11.88 -12.21 35.69
N ALA A 25 11.44 -12.82 36.79
CA ALA A 25 10.28 -12.36 37.55
C ALA A 25 10.50 -10.96 38.13
N LEU A 26 11.68 -10.70 38.67
CA LEU A 26 12.05 -9.40 39.25
C LEU A 26 12.18 -8.32 38.16
N PHE A 27 12.69 -8.69 36.98
CA PHE A 27 12.72 -7.82 35.80
C PHE A 27 11.30 -7.49 35.31
N LEU A 28 10.43 -8.49 35.15
CA LEU A 28 9.03 -8.29 34.78
C LEU A 28 8.29 -7.41 35.79
N ALA A 29 8.49 -7.65 37.08
CA ALA A 29 7.94 -6.82 38.15
C ALA A 29 8.46 -5.38 38.06
N GLY A 30 9.75 -5.19 37.78
CA GLY A 30 10.36 -3.88 37.56
C GLY A 30 9.78 -3.15 36.35
N VAL A 31 9.61 -3.84 35.21
CA VAL A 31 8.99 -3.28 34.00
C VAL A 31 7.53 -2.90 34.27
N ALA A 32 6.77 -3.76 34.95
CA ALA A 32 5.38 -3.48 35.31
C ALA A 32 5.27 -2.28 36.27
N ALA A 33 6.13 -2.20 37.28
CA ALA A 33 6.19 -1.08 38.21
C ALA A 33 6.56 0.22 37.51
N PHE A 34 7.52 0.18 36.58
CA PHE A 34 7.89 1.34 35.77
C PHE A 34 6.75 1.78 34.85
N ALA A 35 6.07 0.86 34.17
CA ALA A 35 4.91 1.16 33.35
C ALA A 35 3.76 1.76 34.17
N ALA A 36 3.49 1.21 35.36
CA ALA A 36 2.51 1.75 36.30
C ALA A 36 2.90 3.15 36.77
N PHE A 37 4.17 3.38 37.11
CA PHE A 37 4.69 4.70 37.45
C PHE A 37 4.47 5.70 36.31
N VAL A 38 4.82 5.36 35.08
CA VAL A 38 4.59 6.22 33.91
C VAL A 38 3.10 6.49 33.70
N TYR A 39 2.25 5.45 33.75
CA TYR A 39 0.81 5.59 33.58
C TYR A 39 0.20 6.53 34.62
N VAL A 40 0.54 6.35 35.91
CA VAL A 40 0.05 7.21 36.99
C VAL A 40 0.57 8.63 36.85
N ASN A 41 1.85 8.81 36.51
CA ASN A 41 2.40 10.15 36.27
C ASN A 41 1.68 10.85 35.12
N VAL A 42 1.57 10.21 33.95
CA VAL A 42 0.90 10.78 32.78
C VAL A 42 -0.56 11.11 33.09
N ARG A 43 -1.28 10.18 33.73
CA ARG A 43 -2.67 10.39 34.15
C ARG A 43 -2.79 11.60 35.07
N ASN A 44 -1.95 11.72 36.09
CA ASN A 44 -2.01 12.80 37.06
C ASN A 44 -1.68 14.16 36.41
N ASN A 45 -0.67 14.21 35.54
CA ASN A 45 -0.29 15.42 34.81
C ASN A 45 -1.39 15.87 33.83
N LEU A 46 -1.97 14.93 33.07
CA LEU A 46 -3.02 15.24 32.10
C LEU A 46 -4.33 15.64 32.78
N GLN A 47 -4.66 15.05 33.94
CA GLN A 47 -5.80 15.46 34.75
C GLN A 47 -5.65 16.89 35.27
N GLN A 48 -4.45 17.32 35.65
CA GLN A 48 -4.18 18.71 36.04
C GLN A 48 -4.34 19.69 34.86
N LEU A 49 -4.05 19.24 33.65
CA LEU A 49 -4.24 20.01 32.41
C LEU A 49 -5.70 19.95 31.88
N GLY A 50 -6.59 19.22 32.55
CA GLY A 50 -7.98 19.04 32.10
C GLY A 50 -8.11 18.19 30.83
N ILE A 51 -7.08 17.43 30.47
CA ILE A 51 -7.07 16.55 29.29
C ILE A 51 -7.35 15.12 29.76
N PRO A 52 -8.58 14.58 29.63
CA PRO A 52 -8.83 13.19 29.98
C PRO A 52 -8.07 12.26 29.02
N LEU A 53 -7.31 11.30 29.57
CA LEU A 53 -6.62 10.26 28.79
C LEU A 53 -7.64 9.21 28.30
N GLU A 54 -8.51 9.60 27.36
CA GLU A 54 -9.57 8.77 26.83
C GLU A 54 -9.56 8.72 25.31
N PHE A 55 -9.98 7.59 24.72
CA PHE A 55 -10.14 7.46 23.27
C PHE A 55 -11.36 8.22 22.71
N ARG A 56 -12.07 8.99 23.54
CA ARG A 56 -13.23 9.76 23.11
C ARG A 56 -12.85 10.82 22.07
N PHE A 57 -11.61 11.32 22.08
CA PHE A 57 -11.10 12.25 21.07
C PHE A 57 -11.30 11.68 19.65
N LEU A 58 -11.17 10.37 19.44
CA LEU A 58 -11.37 9.74 18.13
C LEU A 58 -12.76 9.95 17.56
N ARG A 59 -13.77 10.18 18.41
CA ARG A 59 -15.17 10.44 18.01
C ARG A 59 -15.51 11.92 17.90
N HIS A 60 -14.62 12.81 18.33
CA HIS A 60 -14.84 14.25 18.21
C HIS A 60 -14.64 14.70 16.75
N PRO A 61 -15.37 15.75 16.29
CA PRO A 61 -15.17 16.34 14.98
C PRO A 61 -13.74 16.87 14.84
N ALA A 62 -13.08 16.49 13.76
CA ALA A 62 -11.69 16.86 13.50
C ALA A 62 -11.53 18.37 13.23
N SER A 63 -12.55 19.01 12.64
CA SER A 63 -12.64 20.47 12.42
C SER A 63 -11.55 21.07 11.53
N PHE A 64 -10.78 20.23 10.81
CA PHE A 64 -9.82 20.65 9.79
C PHE A 64 -10.10 19.96 8.45
N ALA A 65 -9.81 20.65 7.35
CA ALA A 65 -9.91 20.09 6.01
C ALA A 65 -8.65 19.30 5.64
N ILE A 66 -8.83 18.18 4.94
CA ILE A 66 -7.74 17.42 4.31
C ILE A 66 -7.78 17.75 2.82
N GLY A 67 -6.67 18.24 2.26
CA GLY A 67 -6.64 18.72 0.88
C GLY A 67 -6.91 17.63 -0.16
N GLU A 68 -6.27 16.46 -0.01
CA GLU A 68 -6.48 15.29 -0.88
C GLU A 68 -6.83 14.08 0.00
N SER A 69 -8.03 13.52 -0.22
CA SER A 69 -8.49 12.35 0.52
C SER A 69 -9.07 11.31 -0.44
N SER A 70 -8.49 10.11 -0.44
CA SER A 70 -8.97 9.00 -1.29
C SER A 70 -10.30 8.42 -0.80
N ILE A 71 -10.61 8.60 0.49
CA ILE A 71 -11.92 8.27 1.07
C ILE A 71 -12.67 9.58 1.35
N PRO A 72 -13.99 9.65 1.12
CA PRO A 72 -14.75 10.87 1.39
C PRO A 72 -14.61 11.31 2.85
N TYR A 73 -14.10 12.52 3.06
CA TYR A 73 -13.88 13.11 4.38
C TYR A 73 -14.34 14.57 4.39
N GLN A 74 -15.02 14.96 5.46
CA GLN A 74 -15.44 16.33 5.73
C GLN A 74 -14.87 16.81 7.07
N PRO A 75 -14.64 18.12 7.27
CA PRO A 75 -14.16 18.65 8.56
C PRO A 75 -15.08 18.34 9.75
N SER A 76 -16.37 18.10 9.49
CA SER A 76 -17.36 17.67 10.49
C SER A 76 -17.19 16.21 10.93
N ASP A 77 -16.43 15.40 10.18
CA ASP A 77 -16.19 14.00 10.49
C ASP A 77 -15.27 13.82 11.70
N SER A 78 -15.36 12.64 12.30
CA SER A 78 -14.57 12.29 13.48
C SER A 78 -13.05 12.20 13.20
N TYR A 79 -12.22 12.46 14.22
CA TYR A 79 -10.77 12.24 14.14
C TYR A 79 -10.39 10.82 13.70
N ALA A 80 -11.15 9.79 14.08
CA ALA A 80 -10.93 8.42 13.61
C ALA A 80 -10.98 8.32 12.08
N ARG A 81 -11.96 9.00 11.46
CA ARG A 81 -12.11 9.05 10.01
C ARG A 81 -11.00 9.87 9.36
N ALA A 82 -10.59 10.98 9.98
CA ALA A 82 -9.44 11.77 9.52
C ALA A 82 -8.14 10.94 9.50
N PHE A 83 -7.86 10.18 10.57
CA PHE A 83 -6.70 9.29 10.62
C PHE A 83 -6.77 8.17 9.59
N LEU A 84 -7.95 7.58 9.39
CA LEU A 84 -8.12 6.56 8.36
C LEU A 84 -7.89 7.15 6.97
N ALA A 85 -8.40 8.34 6.69
CA ALA A 85 -8.19 9.03 5.42
C ALA A 85 -6.70 9.33 5.19
N GLY A 86 -6.02 9.86 6.20
CA GLY A 86 -4.58 10.10 6.17
C GLY A 86 -3.79 8.82 5.94
N LEU A 87 -4.10 7.75 6.68
CA LEU A 87 -3.43 6.45 6.57
C LEU A 87 -3.56 5.87 5.15
N VAL A 88 -4.79 5.85 4.60
CA VAL A 88 -5.04 5.36 3.24
C VAL A 88 -4.26 6.20 2.22
N ASN A 89 -4.25 7.53 2.38
CA ASN A 89 -3.50 8.40 1.48
C ASN A 89 -1.98 8.15 1.56
N THR A 90 -1.42 8.03 2.77
CA THR A 90 0.00 7.71 2.96
C THR A 90 0.36 6.37 2.35
N LEU A 91 -0.45 5.33 2.55
CA LEU A 91 -0.20 4.01 1.96
C LEU A 91 -0.26 4.05 0.43
N ARG A 92 -1.23 4.77 -0.14
CA ARG A 92 -1.35 4.95 -1.59
C ARG A 92 -0.13 5.66 -2.17
N VAL A 93 0.26 6.79 -1.58
CA VAL A 93 1.44 7.57 -2.03
C VAL A 93 2.72 6.78 -1.84
N ALA A 94 2.88 6.07 -0.72
CA ALA A 94 4.05 5.23 -0.47
C ALA A 94 4.14 4.08 -1.47
N ALA A 95 3.03 3.39 -1.76
CA ALA A 95 3.01 2.30 -2.73
C ALA A 95 3.40 2.79 -4.14
N ALA A 96 2.78 3.87 -4.61
CA ALA A 96 3.13 4.48 -5.90
C ALA A 96 4.58 4.99 -5.93
N GLY A 97 5.01 5.64 -4.85
CA GLY A 97 6.37 6.15 -4.68
C GLY A 97 7.43 5.05 -4.70
N ILE A 98 7.20 3.92 -4.02
CA ILE A 98 8.10 2.76 -4.02
C ILE A 98 8.24 2.19 -5.43
N VAL A 99 7.12 2.00 -6.15
CA VAL A 99 7.16 1.47 -7.52
C VAL A 99 7.95 2.39 -8.44
N LEU A 100 7.63 3.69 -8.45
CA LEU A 100 8.31 4.67 -9.30
C LEU A 100 9.79 4.85 -8.92
N ALA A 101 10.10 4.95 -7.62
CA ALA A 101 11.48 5.08 -7.14
C ALA A 101 12.30 3.82 -7.45
N THR A 102 11.70 2.64 -7.41
CA THR A 102 12.38 1.38 -7.78
C THR A 102 12.70 1.38 -9.28
N ILE A 103 11.73 1.72 -10.14
CA ILE A 103 11.95 1.78 -11.59
C ILE A 103 13.03 2.81 -11.91
N LEU A 104 12.90 4.05 -11.43
CA LEU A 104 13.86 5.12 -11.68
C LEU A 104 15.24 4.79 -11.09
N GLY A 105 15.28 4.22 -9.89
CA GLY A 105 16.52 3.81 -9.22
C GLY A 105 17.27 2.72 -9.97
N VAL A 106 16.55 1.70 -10.48
CA VAL A 106 17.14 0.64 -11.31
C VAL A 106 17.63 1.21 -12.64
N VAL A 107 16.84 2.03 -13.33
CA VAL A 107 17.24 2.66 -14.59
C VAL A 107 18.48 3.53 -14.40
N ALA A 108 18.50 4.40 -13.39
CA ALA A 108 19.64 5.25 -13.08
C ALA A 108 20.87 4.42 -12.65
N GLY A 109 20.67 3.34 -11.88
CA GLY A 109 21.72 2.42 -11.47
C GLY A 109 22.38 1.71 -12.66
N LEU A 110 21.57 1.19 -13.60
CA LEU A 110 22.05 0.58 -14.83
C LEU A 110 22.75 1.60 -15.74
N ALA A 111 22.20 2.81 -15.87
CA ALA A 111 22.81 3.88 -16.66
C ALA A 111 24.19 4.29 -16.13
N ARG A 112 24.40 4.28 -14.81
CA ARG A 112 25.72 4.52 -14.18
C ARG A 112 26.74 3.43 -14.48
N LEU A 113 26.31 2.19 -14.71
CA LEU A 113 27.17 1.07 -15.10
C LEU A 113 27.46 1.04 -16.61
N SER A 114 26.84 1.91 -17.39
CA SER A 114 27.02 1.93 -18.85
C SER A 114 28.46 2.30 -19.23
N ALA A 115 28.99 1.67 -20.28
CA ALA A 115 30.25 2.04 -20.91
C ALA A 115 30.18 3.46 -21.52
N ASN A 116 28.98 3.91 -21.91
CA ASN A 116 28.73 5.22 -22.50
C ASN A 116 29.01 6.35 -21.48
N ALA A 117 30.12 7.06 -21.67
CA ALA A 117 30.54 8.15 -20.80
C ALA A 117 29.48 9.25 -20.55
N PRO A 118 28.77 9.80 -21.58
CA PRO A 118 27.78 10.85 -21.32
C PRO A 118 26.58 10.32 -20.52
N LEU A 119 26.12 9.11 -20.82
CA LEU A 119 25.00 8.49 -20.09
C LEU A 119 25.36 8.25 -18.62
N ARG A 120 26.58 7.74 -18.37
CA ARG A 120 27.12 7.55 -17.02
C ARG A 120 27.26 8.86 -16.26
N LEU A 121 27.70 9.94 -16.93
CA LEU A 121 27.83 11.26 -16.33
C LEU A 121 26.46 11.83 -15.93
N VAL A 122 25.48 11.82 -16.85
CA VAL A 122 24.12 12.32 -16.58
C VAL A 122 23.47 11.54 -15.44
N ALA A 123 23.57 10.21 -15.46
CA ALA A 123 23.01 9.38 -14.40
C ALA A 123 23.71 9.59 -13.04
N SER A 124 25.02 9.84 -13.04
CA SER A 124 25.77 10.14 -11.81
C SER A 124 25.38 11.51 -11.25
N ALA A 125 25.30 12.53 -12.09
CA ALA A 125 24.86 13.88 -11.70
C ALA A 125 23.43 13.86 -11.13
N TYR A 126 22.50 13.15 -11.79
CA TYR A 126 21.13 12.96 -11.29
C TYR A 126 21.13 12.35 -9.88
N VAL A 127 21.83 11.24 -9.67
CA VAL A 127 21.85 10.56 -8.37
C VAL A 127 22.50 11.43 -7.28
N GLU A 128 23.59 12.12 -7.62
CA GLU A 128 24.31 12.98 -6.69
C GLU A 128 23.46 14.17 -6.25
N VAL A 129 22.82 14.88 -7.18
CA VAL A 129 21.90 15.99 -6.87
C VAL A 129 20.76 15.50 -5.99
N VAL A 130 20.04 14.45 -6.40
CA VAL A 130 18.85 13.98 -5.67
C VAL A 130 19.18 13.50 -4.26
N ARG A 131 20.35 12.87 -4.06
CA ARG A 131 20.78 12.40 -2.72
C ARG A 131 21.33 13.51 -1.83
N ASN A 132 21.86 14.58 -2.41
CA ASN A 132 22.47 15.69 -1.67
C ASN A 132 21.52 16.88 -1.44
N THR A 133 20.37 16.91 -2.12
CA THR A 133 19.35 17.95 -1.91
C THR A 133 18.34 17.55 -0.83
N PRO A 134 18.09 18.40 0.19
CA PRO A 134 17.07 18.14 1.20
C PRO A 134 15.70 17.85 0.58
N LEU A 135 15.03 16.78 1.01
CA LEU A 135 13.73 16.37 0.48
C LEU A 135 12.68 17.49 0.58
N LEU A 136 12.72 18.27 1.67
CA LEU A 136 11.81 19.40 1.87
C LEU A 136 12.00 20.49 0.80
N LEU A 137 13.25 20.78 0.41
CA LEU A 137 13.54 21.73 -0.65
C LEU A 137 13.01 21.23 -2.00
N GLN A 138 13.19 19.93 -2.28
CA GLN A 138 12.63 19.32 -3.49
C GLN A 138 11.11 19.48 -3.51
N LEU A 139 10.43 19.19 -2.39
CA LEU A 139 8.98 19.31 -2.29
C LEU A 139 8.51 20.74 -2.55
N PHE A 140 9.14 21.74 -1.94
CA PHE A 140 8.78 23.14 -2.18
C PHE A 140 9.10 23.60 -3.60
N PHE A 141 10.22 23.16 -4.19
CA PHE A 141 10.55 23.46 -5.58
C PHE A 141 9.51 22.88 -6.54
N TRP A 142 9.21 21.58 -6.45
CA TRP A 142 8.24 20.95 -7.34
C TRP A 142 6.84 21.53 -7.16
N TYR A 143 6.40 21.74 -5.92
CA TYR A 143 5.11 22.35 -5.64
C TYR A 143 5.01 23.78 -6.17
N GLY A 144 5.96 24.64 -5.81
CA GLY A 144 5.93 26.05 -6.15
C GLY A 144 6.25 26.35 -7.61
N ALA A 145 7.30 25.75 -8.16
CA ALA A 145 7.78 26.06 -9.50
C ALA A 145 7.05 25.27 -10.59
N VAL A 146 6.56 24.06 -10.30
CA VAL A 146 5.91 23.21 -11.31
C VAL A 146 4.40 23.15 -11.08
N PHE A 147 3.94 22.64 -9.95
CA PHE A 147 2.50 22.38 -9.76
C PHE A 147 1.65 23.65 -9.70
N LEU A 148 2.11 24.73 -9.05
CA LEU A 148 1.35 25.99 -9.01
C LEU A 148 1.24 26.70 -10.37
N ASN A 149 2.15 26.42 -11.31
CA ASN A 149 2.09 26.97 -12.67
C ASN A 149 1.19 26.14 -13.61
N LEU A 150 0.73 24.97 -13.18
CA LEU A 150 -0.23 24.17 -13.94
C LEU A 150 -1.65 24.73 -13.74
N PRO A 151 -2.53 24.59 -14.74
CA PRO A 151 -3.90 25.10 -14.62
C PRO A 151 -4.66 24.40 -13.48
N PRO A 152 -5.64 25.10 -12.90
CA PRO A 152 -6.52 24.48 -11.91
C PRO A 152 -7.27 23.31 -12.53
N PRO A 153 -7.81 22.40 -11.71
CA PRO A 153 -8.42 21.17 -12.22
C PRO A 153 -9.55 21.46 -13.22
N ALA A 154 -10.30 22.56 -13.04
CA ALA A 154 -11.38 23.01 -13.93
C ALA A 154 -10.93 23.26 -15.38
N GLU A 155 -9.67 23.61 -15.57
CA GLU A 155 -9.05 23.94 -16.86
C GLU A 155 -7.92 22.95 -17.20
N ALA A 156 -8.00 21.72 -16.70
CA ALA A 156 -6.94 20.72 -16.85
C ALA A 156 -6.53 20.49 -18.32
N VAL A 157 -5.22 20.44 -18.57
CA VAL A 157 -4.67 20.17 -19.90
C VAL A 157 -4.89 18.70 -20.25
N ARG A 158 -5.51 18.44 -21.41
CA ARG A 158 -5.62 17.09 -21.97
C ARG A 158 -4.28 16.69 -22.60
N LEU A 159 -3.64 15.68 -22.04
CA LEU A 159 -2.41 15.10 -22.60
C LEU A 159 -2.77 14.14 -23.75
N PRO A 160 -1.82 13.80 -24.64
CA PRO A 160 -2.04 12.74 -25.61
C PRO A 160 -2.35 11.41 -24.90
N GLY A 161 -3.58 10.92 -25.08
CA GLY A 161 -4.12 9.74 -24.40
C GLY A 161 -5.28 10.09 -23.45
N PRO A 162 -5.65 9.17 -22.53
CA PRO A 162 -6.73 9.43 -21.59
C PRO A 162 -6.30 10.27 -20.38
N ALA A 163 -5.08 10.80 -20.33
CA ALA A 163 -4.51 11.46 -19.16
C ALA A 163 -4.79 12.96 -19.12
N TYR A 164 -4.99 13.50 -17.91
CA TYR A 164 -5.25 14.92 -17.67
C TYR A 164 -4.19 15.47 -16.70
N LEU A 165 -3.70 16.68 -16.97
CA LEU A 165 -2.71 17.36 -16.13
C LEU A 165 -3.30 18.63 -15.51
N SER A 166 -3.20 18.75 -14.19
CA SER A 166 -3.61 19.92 -13.43
C SER A 166 -2.60 20.25 -12.33
N ASN A 167 -2.82 21.33 -11.59
CA ASN A 167 -2.06 21.64 -10.38
C ASN A 167 -2.20 20.60 -9.25
N ARG A 168 -3.18 19.67 -9.34
CA ARG A 168 -3.27 18.49 -8.47
C ARG A 168 -2.47 17.29 -8.98
N GLY A 169 -1.75 17.46 -10.10
CA GLY A 169 -0.91 16.44 -10.71
C GLY A 169 -1.56 15.75 -11.91
N LEU A 170 -1.08 14.54 -12.20
CA LEU A 170 -1.53 13.72 -13.31
C LEU A 170 -2.72 12.85 -12.90
N VAL A 171 -3.88 13.10 -13.50
CA VAL A 171 -5.08 12.28 -13.31
C VAL A 171 -5.17 11.28 -14.46
N LEU A 172 -5.02 10.01 -14.12
CA LEU A 172 -5.28 8.89 -15.02
C LEU A 172 -6.71 8.39 -14.76
N PRO A 173 -7.59 8.33 -15.78
CA PRO A 173 -8.93 7.84 -15.59
C PRO A 173 -8.86 6.35 -15.30
N ALA A 174 -9.56 5.95 -14.24
CA ALA A 174 -9.64 4.55 -13.86
C ALA A 174 -10.58 3.82 -14.81
N PRO A 175 -10.26 2.56 -15.18
CA PRO A 175 -11.22 1.72 -15.88
C PRO A 175 -12.40 1.42 -14.94
N MET A 176 -13.59 1.85 -15.34
CA MET A 176 -14.84 1.62 -14.63
C MET A 176 -15.73 0.65 -15.41
N PRO A 177 -16.55 -0.18 -14.72
CA PRO A 177 -17.51 -1.05 -15.38
C PRO A 177 -18.45 -0.25 -16.30
N GLY A 178 -18.34 -0.49 -17.61
CA GLY A 178 -19.23 0.12 -18.59
C GLY A 178 -20.57 -0.63 -18.69
N PRO A 179 -21.53 -0.12 -19.48
CA PRO A 179 -22.81 -0.80 -19.72
C PRO A 179 -22.65 -2.22 -20.27
N GLY A 180 -21.56 -2.49 -21.02
CA GLY A 180 -21.23 -3.81 -21.56
C GLY A 180 -20.52 -4.76 -20.57
N PHE A 181 -20.17 -4.31 -19.36
CA PHE A 181 -19.36 -5.07 -18.41
C PHE A 181 -20.04 -6.38 -18.00
N ALA A 182 -21.35 -6.36 -17.77
CA ALA A 182 -22.11 -7.54 -17.37
C ALA A 182 -22.13 -8.62 -18.46
N VAL A 183 -22.31 -8.22 -19.73
CA VAL A 183 -22.28 -9.13 -20.88
C VAL A 183 -20.89 -9.72 -21.08
N TRP A 184 -19.85 -8.88 -21.00
CA TRP A 184 -18.47 -9.32 -21.08
C TRP A 184 -18.11 -10.32 -19.98
N LEU A 185 -18.49 -10.01 -18.73
CA LEU A 185 -18.26 -10.89 -17.59
C LEU A 185 -18.97 -12.23 -17.77
N ALA A 186 -20.22 -12.23 -18.26
CA ALA A 186 -20.96 -13.46 -18.55
C ALA A 186 -20.28 -14.32 -19.62
N VAL A 187 -19.76 -13.71 -20.69
CA VAL A 187 -19.02 -14.42 -21.76
C VAL A 187 -17.69 -14.98 -21.24
N VAL A 188 -16.96 -14.23 -20.42
CA VAL A 188 -15.74 -14.71 -19.77
C VAL A 188 -16.04 -15.91 -18.87
N LEU A 189 -17.08 -15.84 -18.03
CA LEU A 189 -17.48 -16.94 -17.15
C LEU A 189 -17.92 -18.17 -17.94
N ALA A 190 -18.68 -17.99 -19.02
CA ALA A 190 -19.05 -19.08 -19.93
C ALA A 190 -17.82 -19.71 -20.61
N GLY A 191 -16.85 -18.88 -21.02
CA GLY A 191 -15.56 -19.32 -21.56
C GLY A 191 -14.70 -20.09 -20.56
N VAL A 192 -14.69 -19.68 -19.29
CA VAL A 192 -14.05 -20.41 -18.20
C VAL A 192 -14.73 -21.75 -17.96
N ALA A 193 -16.07 -21.79 -17.92
CA ALA A 193 -16.81 -23.04 -17.77
C ALA A 193 -16.55 -24.01 -18.93
N ALA A 194 -16.55 -23.50 -20.18
CA ALA A 194 -16.20 -24.28 -21.36
C ALA A 194 -14.74 -24.74 -21.34
N GLY A 195 -13.81 -23.88 -20.90
CA GLY A 195 -12.40 -24.21 -20.71
C GLY A 195 -12.17 -25.32 -19.68
N ILE A 196 -12.90 -25.28 -18.55
CA ILE A 196 -12.88 -26.33 -17.52
C ILE A 196 -13.46 -27.64 -18.07
N LEU A 197 -14.55 -27.58 -18.84
CA LEU A 197 -15.14 -28.76 -19.46
C LEU A 197 -14.18 -29.39 -20.49
N LEU A 198 -13.52 -28.57 -21.31
CA LEU A 198 -12.51 -29.01 -22.27
C LEU A 198 -11.27 -29.58 -21.58
N TYR A 199 -10.83 -28.96 -20.48
CA TYR A 199 -9.76 -29.46 -19.64
C TYR A 199 -10.12 -30.85 -19.12
N ARG A 200 -11.28 -31.01 -18.46
CA ARG A 200 -11.76 -32.29 -17.93
C ARG A 200 -11.91 -33.35 -19.00
N ARG A 201 -12.43 -32.99 -20.18
CA ARG A 201 -12.62 -33.93 -21.30
C ARG A 201 -11.29 -34.38 -21.90
N ARG A 202 -10.33 -33.46 -22.09
CA ARG A 202 -9.01 -33.80 -22.64
C ARG A 202 -8.12 -34.52 -21.64
N ASP A 203 -8.22 -34.17 -20.36
CA ASP A 203 -7.52 -34.88 -19.29
C ASP A 203 -8.03 -36.32 -19.16
N ARG A 204 -9.35 -36.54 -19.23
CA ARG A 204 -9.92 -37.88 -19.29
C ARG A 204 -9.44 -38.68 -20.50
N MET A 205 -9.36 -38.08 -21.68
CA MET A 205 -8.80 -38.73 -22.87
C MET A 205 -7.28 -38.98 -22.79
N ARG A 206 -6.55 -38.18 -22.00
CA ARG A 206 -5.13 -38.42 -21.71
C ARG A 206 -4.96 -39.65 -20.82
N VAL A 207 -5.78 -39.76 -19.78
CA VAL A 207 -5.77 -40.87 -18.81
C VAL A 207 -6.25 -42.19 -19.45
N GLU A 208 -7.31 -42.15 -20.26
CA GLU A 208 -7.90 -43.36 -20.85
C GLU A 208 -7.23 -43.78 -22.18
N GLY A 209 -6.64 -42.85 -22.94
CA GLY A 209 -6.21 -43.07 -24.33
C GLY A 209 -4.71 -42.94 -24.63
N GLY A 210 -3.86 -42.65 -23.63
CA GLY A 210 -2.40 -42.57 -23.79
C GLY A 210 -1.87 -41.49 -24.74
N ARG A 211 -2.74 -40.60 -25.27
CA ARG A 211 -2.34 -39.50 -26.16
C ARG A 211 -1.78 -38.33 -25.35
N GLU A 212 -0.63 -37.80 -25.78
CA GLU A 212 -0.08 -36.54 -25.29
C GLU A 212 -0.96 -35.34 -25.69
N THR A 213 -2.06 -35.14 -24.96
CA THR A 213 -2.84 -33.91 -25.05
C THR A 213 -2.33 -32.92 -24.01
N ARG A 214 -2.27 -31.63 -24.36
CA ARG A 214 -1.91 -30.53 -23.46
C ARG A 214 -3.19 -29.80 -23.00
N PRO A 215 -3.94 -30.36 -22.02
CA PRO A 215 -5.27 -29.85 -21.65
C PRO A 215 -5.23 -28.42 -21.10
N GLY A 216 -4.15 -28.04 -20.41
CA GLY A 216 -3.96 -26.69 -19.87
C GLY A 216 -3.88 -25.60 -20.96
N LEU A 217 -3.15 -25.84 -22.06
CA LEU A 217 -3.04 -24.88 -23.16
C LEU A 217 -4.37 -24.70 -23.91
N ALA A 218 -5.14 -25.77 -24.06
CA ALA A 218 -6.45 -25.72 -24.72
C ALA A 218 -7.48 -24.94 -23.89
N ALA A 219 -7.48 -25.13 -22.57
CA ALA A 219 -8.34 -24.40 -21.65
C ALA A 219 -7.95 -22.92 -21.58
N ALA A 220 -6.64 -22.62 -21.47
CA ALA A 220 -6.12 -21.26 -21.49
C ALA A 220 -6.46 -20.54 -22.81
N GLY A 221 -6.35 -21.23 -23.95
CA GLY A 221 -6.73 -20.70 -25.25
C GLY A 221 -8.23 -20.36 -25.35
N CYS A 222 -9.12 -21.22 -24.86
CA CYS A 222 -10.56 -20.93 -24.83
C CYS A 222 -10.91 -19.74 -23.94
N ILE A 223 -10.28 -19.63 -22.76
CA ILE A 223 -10.49 -18.50 -21.85
C ILE A 223 -10.01 -17.20 -22.49
N ALA A 224 -8.85 -17.21 -23.15
CA ALA A 224 -8.32 -16.05 -23.85
C ALA A 224 -9.23 -15.61 -25.01
N VAL A 225 -9.72 -16.56 -25.82
CA VAL A 225 -10.66 -16.29 -26.92
C VAL A 225 -11.99 -15.74 -26.40
N ALA A 226 -12.50 -16.27 -25.28
CA ALA A 226 -13.74 -15.74 -24.68
C ALA A 226 -13.55 -14.34 -24.09
N ALA A 227 -12.40 -14.05 -23.46
CA ALA A 227 -12.11 -12.73 -22.91
C ALA A 227 -11.96 -11.66 -23.99
N VAL A 228 -11.30 -11.99 -25.11
CA VAL A 228 -11.14 -11.09 -26.26
C VAL A 228 -12.44 -10.97 -27.06
N GLY A 229 -13.07 -12.10 -27.39
CA GLY A 229 -14.32 -12.16 -28.16
C GLY A 229 -15.52 -11.56 -27.44
N GLY A 230 -15.61 -11.74 -26.13
CA GLY A 230 -16.59 -11.05 -25.28
C GLY A 230 -16.43 -9.54 -25.29
N GLY A 231 -15.19 -9.04 -25.46
CA GLY A 231 -14.90 -7.60 -25.51
C GLY A 231 -15.39 -6.94 -26.80
N VAL A 232 -15.39 -7.69 -27.90
CA VAL A 232 -15.80 -7.21 -29.23
C VAL A 232 -17.29 -7.42 -29.50
N SER A 233 -17.91 -8.42 -28.88
CA SER A 233 -19.33 -8.76 -29.06
C SER A 233 -20.28 -7.99 -28.13
N ALA A 234 -19.76 -7.29 -27.12
CA ALA A 234 -20.57 -6.47 -26.25
C ALA A 234 -21.11 -5.24 -27.03
N PRO A 235 -22.41 -4.89 -26.88
CA PRO A 235 -23.03 -3.77 -27.58
C PRO A 235 -22.47 -2.39 -27.17
N ALA A 236 -21.69 -2.35 -26.09
CA ALA A 236 -20.94 -1.20 -25.61
C ALA A 236 -19.60 -1.69 -25.02
N PRO A 237 -18.56 -0.84 -25.00
CA PRO A 237 -17.28 -1.21 -24.41
C PRO A 237 -17.46 -1.66 -22.94
N PRO A 238 -16.90 -2.82 -22.55
CA PRO A 238 -17.11 -3.36 -21.20
C PRO A 238 -16.39 -2.56 -20.12
N LEU A 239 -15.32 -1.87 -20.48
CA LEU A 239 -14.62 -0.94 -19.62
C LEU A 239 -14.79 0.45 -20.21
N ALA A 240 -15.40 1.35 -19.45
CA ALA A 240 -15.37 2.77 -19.73
C ALA A 240 -14.23 3.41 -18.95
N LEU A 241 -13.68 4.51 -19.45
CA LEU A 241 -12.74 5.32 -18.68
C LEU A 241 -13.54 6.35 -17.90
N SER A 242 -13.29 6.46 -16.60
CA SER A 242 -13.95 7.47 -15.77
C SER A 242 -13.73 8.86 -16.35
N GLU A 243 -14.79 9.64 -16.54
CA GLU A 243 -14.61 11.07 -16.73
C GLU A 243 -13.94 11.61 -15.46
N PRO A 244 -12.85 12.39 -15.58
CA PRO A 244 -12.22 12.96 -14.41
C PRO A 244 -13.24 13.88 -13.73
N SER A 245 -13.74 13.47 -12.57
CA SER A 245 -14.55 14.31 -11.70
C SER A 245 -13.62 15.38 -11.13
N VAL A 246 -13.54 16.49 -11.83
CA VAL A 246 -12.83 17.67 -11.40
C VAL A 246 -13.69 18.36 -10.33
N GLY A 247 -13.52 17.97 -9.07
CA GLY A 247 -14.04 18.68 -7.90
C GLY A 247 -12.91 18.95 -6.92
#